data_AF-A0A8B5XA25-F1
#
_entry.id   AF-A0A8B5XA25-F1
#
_cell.length_a   1.000
_cell.length_b   1.000
_cell.length_c   1.000
_cell.angle_alpha   90.00
_cell.angle_beta   90.00
_cell.angle_gamma   90.00
#
_symmetry.space_group_name_H-M   'P 1'
#
loop_
_entity.id
_entity.type
_entity.pdbx_description
1 polymer ?
#
loop_
_entity_poly.entity_id
_entity_poly.type
_entity_poly.pdbx_seq_one_letter_code
_entity_poly.pdbx_strand_id
1 'polypeptide(L)'
;MIAGIGWVSELIEIAGGEDVFADRRARPAARDRIVAPEEVLAARPEVILASWCGKKVRPERIAARPGWAALPAVAGGRLHEIKSPLILQPGPAALTDGLDALVAALWDPAPAGGDG
;
A
#
# COMPACT_ATOMS: atom_id res chain seq x y z
N MET A 1 -11.26 -1.04 4.54
CA MET A 1 -10.16 -0.21 3.98
C MET A 1 -10.62 0.30 2.63
N ILE A 2 -9.85 1.12 1.93
CA ILE A 2 -10.19 1.61 0.59
C ILE A 2 -9.00 1.27 -0.32
N ALA A 3 -9.26 0.66 -1.48
CA ALA A 3 -8.26 0.36 -2.50
C ALA A 3 -7.67 1.65 -3.11
N GLY A 4 -6.58 1.50 -3.87
CA GLY A 4 -5.94 2.60 -4.58
C GLY A 4 -6.90 3.40 -5.47
N ILE A 5 -6.56 4.67 -5.70
CA ILE A 5 -7.11 5.48 -6.80
C ILE A 5 -6.37 5.15 -8.10
N GLY A 6 -6.99 5.44 -9.25
CA GLY A 6 -6.45 5.17 -10.59
C GLY A 6 -4.94 5.44 -10.73
N TRP A 7 -4.51 6.67 -10.47
CA TRP A 7 -3.09 7.02 -10.63
C TRP A 7 -2.16 6.30 -9.65
N VAL A 8 -2.62 5.90 -8.46
CA VAL A 8 -1.78 5.12 -7.54
C VAL A 8 -1.58 3.71 -8.08
N SER A 9 -2.64 3.09 -8.64
CA SER A 9 -2.53 1.80 -9.33
C SER A 9 -1.57 1.90 -10.52
N GLU A 10 -1.68 2.96 -11.33
CA GLU A 10 -0.78 3.19 -12.47
C GLU A 10 0.68 3.37 -12.03
N LEU A 11 0.92 4.12 -10.93
CA LEU A 11 2.27 4.29 -10.41
C LEU A 11 2.85 3.00 -9.82
N ILE A 12 2.02 2.15 -9.20
CA ILE A 12 2.43 0.80 -8.77
C ILE A 12 2.89 -0.02 -9.98
N GLU A 13 2.12 0.00 -11.08
CA GLU A 13 2.45 -0.69 -12.33
C GLU A 13 3.73 -0.13 -12.97
N ILE A 14 3.90 1.19 -13.00
CA ILE A 14 5.12 1.87 -13.49
C ILE A 14 6.34 1.49 -12.65
N ALA A 15 6.18 1.38 -11.33
CA ALA A 15 7.23 0.91 -10.43
C ALA A 15 7.51 -0.59 -10.57
N GLY A 16 6.78 -1.33 -11.41
CA GLY A 16 6.97 -2.75 -11.70
C GLY A 16 6.19 -3.71 -10.79
N GLY A 17 5.27 -3.18 -9.97
CA GLY A 17 4.38 -3.99 -9.13
C GLY A 17 3.03 -4.30 -9.80
N GLU A 18 2.19 -5.03 -9.08
CA GLU A 18 0.80 -5.31 -9.47
C GLU A 18 -0.15 -4.83 -8.37
N ASP A 19 -1.16 -4.02 -8.72
CA ASP A 19 -2.24 -3.68 -7.79
C ASP A 19 -3.25 -4.83 -7.71
N VAL A 20 -3.26 -5.53 -6.57
CA VAL A 20 -4.17 -6.67 -6.32
C VAL A 20 -5.67 -6.32 -6.37
N PHE A 21 -6.02 -5.02 -6.41
CA PHE A 21 -7.38 -4.50 -6.61
C PHE A 21 -7.47 -3.56 -7.82
N ALA A 22 -6.64 -3.78 -8.85
CA ALA A 22 -6.60 -2.96 -10.06
C ALA A 22 -7.97 -2.85 -10.76
N ASP A 23 -8.87 -3.83 -10.59
CA ASP A 23 -10.26 -3.81 -11.11
C ASP A 23 -11.11 -2.68 -10.52
N ARG A 24 -10.78 -2.20 -9.31
CA ARG A 24 -11.51 -1.14 -8.61
C ARG A 24 -10.98 0.26 -8.92
N ARG A 25 -9.81 0.38 -9.55
CA ARG A 25 -9.14 1.68 -9.79
C ARG A 25 -9.96 2.67 -10.60
N ALA A 26 -10.80 2.16 -11.51
CA ALA A 26 -11.69 2.95 -12.36
C ALA A 26 -12.95 3.47 -11.64
N ARG A 27 -13.20 3.07 -10.38
CA ARG A 27 -14.36 3.50 -9.61
C ARG A 27 -14.11 4.87 -8.95
N PRO A 28 -14.84 5.93 -9.34
CA PRO A 28 -14.55 7.29 -8.87
C PRO A 28 -14.88 7.49 -7.39
N ALA A 29 -15.96 6.88 -6.89
CA ALA A 29 -16.38 7.05 -5.50
C ALA A 29 -15.59 6.13 -4.56
N ALA A 30 -15.17 6.65 -3.42
CA ALA A 30 -14.46 5.88 -2.40
C ALA A 30 -15.27 4.67 -1.89
N ARG A 31 -16.61 4.80 -1.85
CA ARG A 31 -17.51 3.72 -1.41
C ARG A 31 -17.42 2.48 -2.30
N ASP A 32 -17.16 2.67 -3.60
CA ASP A 32 -17.08 1.61 -4.60
C ASP A 32 -15.69 0.97 -4.63
N ARG A 33 -14.77 1.48 -3.81
CA ARG A 33 -13.40 0.97 -3.63
C ARG A 33 -13.17 0.46 -2.22
N ILE A 34 -14.23 0.28 -1.42
CA ILE A 34 -14.10 -0.34 -0.11
C ILE A 34 -13.60 -1.77 -0.29
N VAL A 35 -12.62 -2.16 0.53
CA VAL A 35 -12.05 -3.49 0.60
C VAL A 35 -12.23 -4.02 2.02
N ALA A 36 -12.82 -5.21 2.12
CA ALA A 36 -12.99 -5.96 3.36
C ALA A 36 -11.67 -6.69 3.74
N PRO A 37 -11.40 -6.90 5.05
CA PRO A 37 -10.19 -7.61 5.49
C PRO A 37 -9.99 -8.99 4.84
N GLU A 38 -11.08 -9.70 4.54
CA GLU A 38 -11.09 -11.04 3.96
C GLU A 38 -10.68 -11.01 2.49
N GLU A 39 -10.99 -9.94 1.76
CA GLU A 39 -10.56 -9.74 0.38
C GLU A 39 -9.05 -9.55 0.29
N VAL A 40 -8.46 -8.83 1.27
CA VAL A 40 -7.00 -8.69 1.38
C VAL A 40 -6.35 -10.04 1.72
N LEU A 41 -6.97 -10.83 2.61
CA LEU A 41 -6.49 -12.19 2.93
C LEU A 41 -6.48 -13.10 1.70
N ALA A 42 -7.55 -13.05 0.89
CA ALA A 42 -7.66 -13.84 -0.33
C ALA A 42 -6.65 -13.40 -1.40
N ALA A 43 -6.43 -12.09 -1.56
CA ALA A 43 -5.47 -11.52 -2.51
C ALA A 43 -4.00 -11.80 -2.16
N ARG A 44 -3.70 -12.13 -0.89
CA ARG A 44 -2.34 -12.43 -0.38
C ARG A 44 -1.27 -11.43 -0.85
N PRO A 45 -1.43 -10.13 -0.60
CA PRO A 45 -0.48 -9.13 -1.07
C PRO A 45 0.91 -9.36 -0.48
N GLU A 46 1.89 -9.06 -1.33
CA GLU A 46 3.30 -9.12 -1.06
C GLU A 46 3.81 -7.89 -0.31
N VAL A 47 3.25 -6.72 -0.62
CA VAL A 47 3.55 -5.43 0.01
C VAL A 47 2.23 -4.75 0.38
N ILE A 48 2.19 -4.06 1.53
CA ILE A 48 1.06 -3.20 1.90
C ILE A 48 1.55 -1.75 1.98
N LEU A 49 0.97 -0.91 1.12
CA LEU A 49 1.18 0.53 1.10
C LEU A 49 0.10 1.22 1.93
N ALA A 50 0.50 2.01 2.92
CA ALA A 50 -0.41 2.74 3.81
C ALA A 50 -0.21 4.24 3.65
N SER A 51 -1.30 4.97 3.41
CA SER A 51 -1.30 6.43 3.34
C SER A 51 -2.51 7.01 4.06
N TRP A 52 -2.30 7.77 5.13
CA TRP A 52 -3.36 8.42 5.92
C TRP A 52 -3.19 9.94 5.96
N CYS A 53 -4.25 10.67 5.60
CA CYS A 53 -4.24 12.12 5.71
C CYS A 53 -4.27 12.55 7.19
N GLY A 54 -3.20 13.20 7.64
CA GLY A 54 -3.13 13.82 8.98
C GLY A 54 -3.06 12.83 10.16
N LYS A 55 -2.79 11.54 9.92
CA LYS A 55 -2.59 10.53 10.98
C LYS A 55 -1.35 9.71 10.69
N LYS A 56 -0.54 9.44 11.72
CA LYS A 56 0.63 8.55 11.61
C LYS A 56 0.18 7.13 11.30
N VAL A 57 0.78 6.47 10.30
CA VAL A 57 0.56 5.05 10.06
C VAL A 57 1.00 4.22 11.26
N ARG A 58 0.20 3.21 11.60
CA ARG A 58 0.46 2.24 12.67
C ARG A 58 0.54 0.84 12.10
N PRO A 59 1.70 0.41 11.58
CA PRO A 59 1.88 -0.93 11.01
C PRO A 59 1.47 -2.03 12.00
N GLU A 60 1.70 -1.82 13.30
CA GLU A 60 1.31 -2.74 14.37
C GLU A 60 -0.20 -3.01 14.39
N ARG A 61 -1.03 -1.99 14.11
CA ARG A 61 -2.49 -2.15 14.03
C ARG A 61 -2.94 -2.83 12.74
N ILE A 62 -2.14 -2.70 11.68
CA ILE A 62 -2.41 -3.36 10.41
C ILE A 62 -2.11 -4.86 10.55
N ALA A 63 -0.94 -5.18 11.11
CA ALA A 63 -0.50 -6.55 11.37
C ALA A 63 -1.38 -7.30 12.37
N ALA A 64 -1.92 -6.61 13.39
CA ALA A 64 -2.77 -7.22 14.42
C ALA A 64 -4.19 -7.61 13.94
N ARG A 65 -4.55 -7.41 12.66
CA ARG A 65 -5.85 -7.82 12.13
C ARG A 65 -5.97 -9.36 12.14
N PRO A 66 -7.15 -9.92 12.47
CA PRO A 66 -7.35 -11.36 12.49
C PRO A 66 -6.91 -12.02 11.17
N GLY A 67 -6.07 -13.05 11.27
CA GLY A 67 -5.54 -13.80 10.12
C GLY A 67 -4.40 -13.12 9.35
N TRP A 68 -4.13 -11.82 9.58
CA TRP A 68 -3.16 -11.07 8.77
C TRP A 68 -1.71 -11.43 9.06
N ALA A 69 -1.40 -12.03 10.22
CA ALA A 69 -0.05 -12.50 10.55
C ALA A 69 0.55 -13.45 9.50
N ALA A 70 -0.29 -14.19 8.75
CA ALA A 70 0.14 -15.11 7.70
C ALA A 70 0.23 -14.47 6.29
N LEU A 71 -0.14 -13.19 6.14
CA LEU A 71 0.01 -12.48 4.87
C LEU A 71 1.51 -12.31 4.54
N PRO A 72 1.93 -12.51 3.28
CA PRO A 72 3.32 -12.31 2.89
C PRO A 72 3.86 -10.93 3.28
N ALA A 73 3.08 -9.86 3.07
CA ALA A 73 3.46 -8.52 3.49
C ALA A 73 3.70 -8.39 5.00
N VAL A 74 2.86 -9.02 5.84
CA VAL A 74 2.97 -8.92 7.30
C VAL A 74 4.10 -9.77 7.84
N ALA A 75 4.16 -11.04 7.41
CA ALA A 75 5.22 -11.96 7.81
C ALA A 75 6.61 -11.47 7.36
N GLY A 76 6.69 -10.82 6.20
CA GLY A 76 7.91 -10.23 5.66
C GLY A 76 8.21 -8.80 6.12
N GLY A 77 7.40 -8.22 7.02
CA GLY A 77 7.61 -6.85 7.48
C GLY A 77 7.48 -5.76 6.39
N ARG A 78 6.82 -6.06 5.27
CA ARG A 78 6.65 -5.17 4.11
C ARG A 78 5.39 -4.31 4.21
N LEU A 79 5.29 -3.56 5.31
CA LEU A 79 4.24 -2.57 5.54
C LEU A 79 4.87 -1.17 5.47
N HIS A 80 4.65 -0.47 4.36
CA HIS A 80 5.31 0.80 4.08
C HIS A 80 4.32 1.97 4.18
N GLU A 81 4.71 3.02 4.90
CA GLU A 81 3.98 4.29 4.89
C GLU A 81 4.46 5.16 3.74
N ILE A 82 3.54 5.60 2.88
CA ILE A 82 3.79 6.67 1.91
C ILE A 82 2.90 7.85 2.28
N LYS A 83 3.52 8.99 2.57
CA LYS A 83 2.80 10.19 3.04
C LYS A 83 1.80 10.66 1.98
N SER A 84 0.60 11.03 2.40
CA SER A 84 -0.49 11.42 1.48
C SER A 84 -0.14 12.54 0.50
N PRO A 85 0.62 13.60 0.87
CA PRO A 85 1.05 14.62 -0.09
C PRO A 85 1.95 14.09 -1.23
N LEU A 86 2.60 12.93 -1.02
CA LEU A 86 3.47 12.32 -2.02
C LEU A 86 2.72 11.41 -2.99
N ILE A 87 1.54 10.89 -2.65
CA ILE A 87 0.92 9.79 -3.43
C ILE A 87 -0.57 9.98 -3.72
N LEU A 88 -1.29 10.72 -2.85
CA LEU A 88 -2.73 10.92 -2.97
C LEU A 88 -3.10 12.25 -3.65
N GLN A 89 -2.13 13.04 -4.10
CA GLN A 89 -2.39 14.25 -4.88
C GLN A 89 -1.80 14.07 -6.28
N PRO A 90 -2.58 14.31 -7.35
CA PRO A 90 -2.01 14.32 -8.69
C PRO A 90 -1.05 15.50 -8.81
N GLY A 91 0.17 15.24 -9.29
CA GLY A 91 1.16 16.30 -9.48
C GLY A 91 2.60 15.80 -9.43
N PRO A 92 3.58 16.72 -9.50
CA PRO A 92 5.00 16.40 -9.57
C PRO A 92 5.47 15.48 -8.43
N ALA A 93 5.01 15.72 -7.20
CA ALA A 93 5.39 14.90 -6.06
C ALA A 93 5.05 13.41 -6.22
N ALA A 94 3.92 13.08 -6.87
CA ALA A 94 3.56 11.68 -7.13
C ALA A 94 4.43 11.02 -8.21
N LEU A 95 4.98 11.81 -9.13
CA LEU A 95 5.84 11.37 -10.21
C LEU A 95 7.34 11.40 -9.84
N THR A 96 7.70 12.04 -8.74
CA THR A 96 9.07 12.07 -8.19
C THR A 96 9.13 11.30 -6.87
N ASP A 97 9.08 11.99 -5.74
CA ASP A 97 9.28 11.47 -4.39
C ASP A 97 8.29 10.33 -4.06
N GLY A 98 7.08 10.40 -4.60
CA GLY A 98 6.05 9.37 -4.48
C GLY A 98 6.39 8.10 -5.26
N LEU A 99 6.90 8.25 -6.49
CA LEU A 99 7.33 7.12 -7.31
C LEU A 99 8.61 6.49 -6.74
N ASP A 100 9.57 7.30 -6.27
CA ASP A 100 10.77 6.81 -5.58
C ASP A 100 10.39 6.01 -4.32
N ALA A 101 9.41 6.50 -3.54
CA ALA A 101 8.92 5.78 -2.37
C ALA A 101 8.20 4.46 -2.72
N LEU A 102 7.50 4.40 -3.86
CA LEU A 102 6.90 3.16 -4.36
C LEU A 102 7.96 2.15 -4.77
N VAL A 103 8.96 2.58 -5.55
CA VAL A 103 10.07 1.73 -5.99
C VAL A 103 10.80 1.15 -4.77
N ALA A 104 11.13 2.00 -3.78
CA ALA A 104 11.74 1.55 -2.54
C ALA A 104 10.85 0.53 -1.80
N ALA A 105 9.55 0.81 -1.65
CA ALA A 105 8.64 -0.10 -0.96
C ALA A 105 8.45 -1.46 -1.66
N LEU A 106 8.55 -1.50 -2.99
CA LEU A 106 8.39 -2.73 -3.77
C LEU A 106 9.67 -3.58 -3.81
N TRP A 107 10.83 -2.92 -3.90
CA TRP A 107 12.08 -3.60 -4.27
C TRP A 107 13.16 -3.58 -3.19
N ASP A 108 13.11 -2.66 -2.23
CA ASP A 108 14.06 -2.72 -1.13
C ASP A 108 13.69 -3.91 -0.23
N PRO A 109 14.68 -4.75 0.15
CA PRO A 109 14.43 -5.78 1.13
C PRO A 109 13.97 -5.12 2.43
N ALA A 110 12.97 -5.72 3.09
CA ALA A 110 12.58 -5.27 4.42
C ALA A 110 13.84 -5.16 5.29
N PRO A 111 13.98 -4.09 6.09
CA PRO A 111 15.15 -3.94 6.95
C PRO A 111 15.27 -5.22 7.78
N ALA A 112 16.39 -5.93 7.63
CA ALA A 112 16.70 -7.09 8.45
C ALA A 112 16.54 -6.63 9.90
N GLY A 113 15.65 -7.29 10.64
CA GLY A 113 15.23 -6.86 11.98
C GLY A 113 16.42 -6.36 12.79
N GLY A 114 16.46 -5.06 13.05
CA GLY A 114 17.47 -4.48 13.89
C GLY A 114 17.19 -4.92 15.31
N ASP A 115 18.01 -5.83 15.81
CA ASP A 115 18.15 -6.06 17.25
C ASP A 115 18.54 -4.72 17.90
N GLY A 116 17.62 -4.17 18.70
CA GLY A 116 17.78 -2.94 19.46
C GLY A 116 16.85 -2.89 20.65
#